data_AF-A0A842KKK2-F1
#
_entry.id   AF-A0A842KKK2-F1
#
_cell.length_a   1.000
_cell.length_b   1.000
_cell.length_c   1.000
_cell.angle_alpha   90.00
_cell.angle_beta   90.00
_cell.angle_gamma   90.00
#
_symmetry.space_group_name_H-M   'P 1'
#
loop_
_entity.id
_entity.type
_entity.pdbx_description
1 polymer ?
#
loop_
_entity_poly.entity_id
_entity_poly.type
_entity_poly.pdbx_seq_one_letter_code
_entity_poly.pdbx_strand_id
1 'polypeptide(L)'
;MVIDKAIKRIANDYDLTTETVQKAIESSRFPLDFDKLIEEGSFCYRGSDEETKTDNASICLAAKILANKGVQEYILPIVCDRIKAWNHENIEDLLALLKKITSIMELNPEDHPPIDTCGLDINHLPSEDIPKHIRHGCKIWAMDKKGMCLVGSDANELIHINKLV
;
A
#
# COMPACT_ATOMS: atom_id res chain seq x y z
N MET A 1 -12.81 0.74 20.96
CA MET A 1 -12.97 2.18 20.66
C MET A 1 -12.72 2.42 19.17
N VAL A 2 -13.03 3.60 18.62
CA VAL A 2 -12.81 3.93 17.18
C VAL A 2 -11.35 3.76 16.79
N ILE A 3 -10.43 4.17 17.67
CA ILE A 3 -8.97 4.04 17.49
C ILE A 3 -8.57 2.57 17.28
N ASP A 4 -9.02 1.66 18.14
CA ASP A 4 -8.70 0.22 17.99
C ASP A 4 -9.22 -0.36 16.68
N LYS A 5 -10.40 0.07 16.24
CA LYS A 5 -10.97 -0.34 14.94
C LYS A 5 -10.12 0.19 13.78
N ALA A 6 -9.66 1.44 13.85
CA ALA A 6 -8.78 2.01 12.83
C ALA A 6 -7.43 1.26 12.76
N ILE A 7 -6.82 0.96 13.92
CA ILE A 7 -5.57 0.18 14.00
C ILE A 7 -5.76 -1.22 13.41
N LYS A 8 -6.84 -1.92 13.76
CA LYS A 8 -7.17 -3.24 13.20
C LYS A 8 -7.41 -3.18 11.69
N ARG A 9 -8.05 -2.11 11.21
CA ARG A 9 -8.28 -1.90 9.78
C ARG A 9 -6.96 -1.74 9.03
N ILE A 10 -6.06 -0.88 9.51
CA ILE A 10 -4.71 -0.74 8.92
C ILE A 10 -3.96 -2.08 8.97
N ALA A 11 -4.02 -2.80 10.09
CA ALA A 11 -3.37 -4.10 10.22
C ALA A 11 -3.87 -5.09 9.14
N ASN A 12 -5.19 -5.18 8.96
CA ASN A 12 -5.78 -6.07 7.96
C ASN A 12 -5.49 -5.62 6.52
N ASP A 13 -5.70 -4.35 6.21
CA ASP A 13 -5.60 -3.82 4.84
C ASP A 13 -4.17 -3.88 4.30
N TYR A 14 -3.16 -3.90 5.19
CA TYR A 14 -1.73 -3.89 4.84
C TYR A 14 -0.98 -5.17 5.25
N ASP A 15 -1.71 -6.22 5.66
CA ASP A 15 -1.17 -7.48 6.20
C ASP A 15 -0.10 -7.25 7.30
N LEU A 16 -0.38 -6.33 8.21
CA LEU A 16 0.45 -6.05 9.38
C LEU A 16 -0.20 -6.64 10.63
N THR A 17 0.55 -6.68 11.73
CA THR A 17 -0.05 -6.95 13.04
C THR A 17 -0.54 -5.64 13.67
N THR A 18 -1.50 -5.71 14.59
CA THR A 18 -1.93 -4.53 15.35
C THR A 18 -0.78 -3.94 16.17
N GLU A 19 0.12 -4.78 16.68
CA GLU A 19 1.34 -4.34 17.39
C GLU A 19 2.28 -3.57 16.47
N THR A 20 2.45 -3.99 15.21
CA THR A 20 3.26 -3.27 14.23
C THR A 20 2.70 -1.86 13.99
N VAL A 21 1.38 -1.74 13.85
CA VAL A 21 0.72 -0.44 13.63
C VAL A 21 0.82 0.44 14.88
N GLN A 22 0.60 -0.11 16.07
CA GLN A 22 0.77 0.61 17.34
C GLN A 22 2.20 1.12 17.50
N LYS A 23 3.20 0.27 17.24
CA LYS A 23 4.60 0.67 17.28
C LYS A 23 4.91 1.78 16.28
N ALA A 24 4.34 1.74 15.07
CA ALA A 24 4.50 2.82 14.08
C ALA A 24 3.95 4.16 14.60
N ILE A 25 2.79 4.14 15.26
CA ILE A 25 2.16 5.31 15.89
C ILE A 25 3.04 5.84 17.03
N GLU A 26 3.48 4.98 17.95
CA GLU A 26 4.25 5.36 19.14
C GLU A 26 5.66 5.83 18.81
N SER A 27 6.28 5.24 17.79
CA SER A 27 7.63 5.60 17.35
C SER A 27 7.66 6.72 16.32
N SER A 28 6.50 7.24 15.91
CA SER A 28 6.42 8.33 14.94
C SER A 28 7.12 9.58 15.46
N ARG A 29 8.04 10.11 14.66
CA ARG A 29 8.67 11.41 14.90
C ARG A 29 7.70 12.60 14.81
N PHE A 30 6.49 12.37 14.31
CA PHE A 30 5.39 13.32 14.26
C PHE A 30 4.22 12.77 15.09
N PRO A 31 4.18 13.04 16.41
CA PRO A 31 3.16 12.48 17.30
C PRO A 31 1.75 12.74 16.79
N LEU A 32 0.88 11.72 16.86
CA LEU A 32 -0.52 11.86 16.51
C LEU A 32 -1.30 12.40 17.71
N ASP A 33 -2.03 13.50 17.48
CA ASP A 33 -3.03 14.01 18.42
C ASP A 33 -4.37 13.34 18.09
N PHE A 34 -4.66 12.21 18.75
CA PHE A 34 -5.87 11.44 18.46
C PHE A 34 -7.16 12.21 18.75
N ASP A 35 -7.16 13.07 19.76
CA ASP A 35 -8.33 13.88 20.10
C ASP A 35 -8.63 14.86 18.95
N LYS A 36 -7.60 15.55 18.46
CA LYS A 36 -7.72 16.42 17.28
C LYS A 36 -8.09 15.66 16.02
N LEU A 37 -7.50 14.49 15.76
CA LEU A 37 -7.82 13.69 14.56
C LEU A 37 -9.27 13.20 14.57
N ILE A 38 -9.80 12.84 15.74
CA ILE A 38 -11.21 12.47 15.91
C ILE A 38 -12.11 13.69 15.74
N GLU A 39 -11.74 14.85 16.30
CA GLU A 39 -12.49 16.10 16.12
C GLU A 39 -12.58 16.51 14.65
N GLU A 40 -11.43 16.54 13.96
CA GLU A 40 -11.36 16.82 12.52
C GLU A 40 -12.14 15.79 11.70
N GLY A 41 -12.12 14.52 12.12
CA GLY A 41 -12.86 13.43 11.48
C GLY A 41 -14.31 13.31 11.92
N SER A 42 -14.84 14.23 12.72
CA SER A 42 -16.20 14.15 13.27
C SER A 42 -17.28 14.01 12.20
N PHE A 43 -17.05 14.55 11.00
CA PHE A 43 -17.95 14.40 9.86
C PHE A 43 -18.05 12.95 9.34
N CYS A 44 -17.07 12.10 9.64
CA CYS A 44 -17.04 10.68 9.30
C CYS A 44 -17.92 9.83 10.26
N TYR A 45 -18.40 10.42 11.37
CA TYR A 45 -19.26 9.76 12.35
C TYR A 45 -20.75 9.77 11.89
N ARG A 46 -21.04 9.11 10.77
CA ARG A 46 -22.37 9.04 10.14
C ARG A 46 -22.80 7.60 9.90
N GLY A 47 -24.09 7.31 10.01
CA GLY A 47 -24.63 5.97 9.84
C GLY A 47 -26.02 5.81 10.43
N SER A 48 -26.70 4.73 10.04
CA SER A 48 -28.03 4.34 10.54
C SER A 48 -28.03 4.00 12.04
N ASP A 49 -26.89 3.55 12.56
CA ASP A 49 -26.70 3.02 13.89
C ASP A 49 -25.27 3.29 14.38
N GLU A 50 -25.00 3.06 15.67
CA GLU A 50 -23.69 3.33 16.28
C GLU A 50 -22.56 2.45 15.72
N GLU A 51 -22.86 1.22 15.30
CA GLU A 51 -21.84 0.34 14.72
C GLU A 51 -21.36 0.88 13.37
N THR A 52 -22.31 1.26 12.50
CA THR A 52 -22.05 1.88 11.20
C THR A 52 -21.31 3.20 11.35
N LYS A 53 -21.73 4.06 12.30
CA LYS A 53 -21.02 5.33 12.59
C LYS A 53 -19.57 5.08 13.01
N THR A 54 -19.38 4.13 13.92
CA THR A 54 -18.04 3.76 14.42
C THR A 54 -17.18 3.18 13.30
N ASP A 55 -17.75 2.37 12.41
CA ASP A 55 -17.01 1.78 11.29
C ASP A 55 -16.57 2.86 10.28
N ASN A 56 -17.48 3.77 9.89
CA ASN A 56 -17.16 4.90 9.02
C ASN A 56 -16.11 5.83 9.62
N ALA A 57 -16.22 6.13 10.91
CA ALA A 57 -15.21 6.91 11.63
C ALA A 57 -13.84 6.20 11.65
N SER A 58 -13.83 4.86 11.76
CA SER A 58 -12.58 4.08 11.76
C SER A 58 -11.86 4.12 10.42
N ILE A 59 -12.58 4.16 9.29
CA ILE A 59 -12.01 4.29 7.93
C ILE A 59 -11.27 5.62 7.81
N CYS A 60 -11.95 6.70 8.21
CA CYS A 60 -11.45 8.06 8.16
C CYS A 60 -10.23 8.25 9.09
N LEU A 61 -10.29 7.71 10.31
CA LEU A 61 -9.18 7.73 11.23
C LEU A 61 -8.00 6.88 10.73
N ALA A 62 -8.24 5.72 10.11
CA ALA A 62 -7.19 4.90 9.52
C ALA A 62 -6.42 5.66 8.42
N ALA A 63 -7.14 6.36 7.53
CA ALA A 63 -6.52 7.20 6.51
C ALA A 63 -5.69 8.34 7.13
N LYS A 64 -6.20 9.00 8.17
CA LYS A 64 -5.47 10.06 8.89
C LYS A 64 -4.21 9.53 9.58
N ILE A 65 -4.26 8.35 10.20
CA ILE A 65 -3.09 7.70 10.80
C ILE A 65 -2.05 7.40 9.71
N LEU A 66 -2.48 6.82 8.58
CA LEU A 66 -1.60 6.50 7.46
C LEU A 66 -1.07 7.73 6.73
N ALA A 67 -1.75 8.87 6.81
CA ALA A 67 -1.25 10.15 6.30
C ALA A 67 -0.20 10.79 7.23
N ASN A 68 0.02 10.25 8.43
CA ASN A 68 1.08 10.74 9.29
C ASN A 68 2.45 10.30 8.75
N LYS A 69 3.31 11.26 8.42
CA LYS A 69 4.63 11.00 7.83
C LYS A 69 5.51 10.03 8.62
N GLY A 70 5.51 10.12 9.95
CA GLY A 70 6.35 9.23 10.77
C GLY A 70 5.79 7.81 10.84
N VAL A 71 4.47 7.64 10.71
CA VAL A 71 3.83 6.33 10.52
C VAL A 71 4.18 5.76 9.15
N GLN A 72 4.13 6.56 8.09
CA GLN A 72 4.51 6.15 6.73
C GLN A 72 5.96 5.67 6.67
N GLU A 73 6.89 6.41 7.28
CA GLU A 73 8.31 6.06 7.37
C GLU A 73 8.56 4.73 8.07
N TYR A 74 7.65 4.29 8.93
CA TYR A 74 7.72 3.00 9.59
C TYR A 74 7.08 1.88 8.77
N ILE A 75 5.90 2.13 8.18
CA ILE A 75 5.11 1.11 7.47
C ILE A 75 5.64 0.84 6.06
N LEU A 76 5.97 1.88 5.29
CA LEU A 76 6.38 1.73 3.90
C LEU A 76 7.57 0.79 3.72
N PRO A 77 8.66 0.87 4.51
CA PRO A 77 9.79 -0.07 4.39
C PRO A 77 9.37 -1.53 4.54
N ILE A 78 8.42 -1.84 5.43
CA ILE A 78 7.94 -3.21 5.64
C ILE A 78 7.28 -3.75 4.36
N VAL A 79 6.44 -2.94 3.71
CA VAL A 79 5.78 -3.35 2.47
C VAL A 79 6.78 -3.41 1.32
N CYS A 80 7.72 -2.46 1.22
CA CYS A 80 8.75 -2.47 0.19
C CYS A 80 9.69 -3.68 0.32
N ASP A 81 10.04 -4.11 1.54
CA ASP A 81 10.85 -5.31 1.78
C ASP A 81 10.10 -6.59 1.36
N ARG A 82 8.77 -6.63 1.56
CA ARG A 82 7.94 -7.74 1.05
C ARG A 82 7.91 -7.79 -0.46
N ILE A 83 7.89 -6.64 -1.14
CA ILE A 83 8.02 -6.61 -2.60
C ILE A 83 9.38 -7.16 -3.02
N LYS A 84 10.47 -6.64 -2.45
CA LYS A 84 11.84 -7.11 -2.75
C LYS A 84 12.02 -8.61 -2.50
N ALA A 85 11.30 -9.17 -1.53
CA ALA A 85 11.32 -10.58 -1.17
C ALA A 85 10.23 -11.43 -1.87
N TRP A 86 9.49 -10.86 -2.83
CA TRP A 86 8.47 -11.60 -3.58
C TRP A 86 9.08 -12.84 -4.25
N ASN A 87 8.40 -13.98 -4.15
CA ASN A 87 8.92 -15.29 -4.56
C ASN A 87 8.69 -15.64 -6.04
N HIS A 88 8.12 -14.70 -6.80
CA HIS A 88 7.79 -14.79 -8.21
C HIS A 88 6.73 -15.84 -8.58
N GLU A 89 5.94 -16.36 -7.62
CA GLU A 89 4.97 -17.44 -7.88
C GLU A 89 3.63 -16.98 -8.46
N ASN A 90 3.18 -15.79 -8.05
CA ASN A 90 1.91 -15.21 -8.46
C ASN A 90 2.05 -13.69 -8.61
N ILE A 91 1.92 -13.19 -9.83
CA ILE A 91 2.05 -11.75 -10.12
C ILE A 91 0.98 -10.91 -9.41
N GLU A 92 -0.18 -11.50 -9.08
CA GLU A 92 -1.25 -10.81 -8.36
C GLU A 92 -0.81 -10.40 -6.94
N ASP A 93 0.07 -11.19 -6.31
CA ASP A 93 0.60 -10.87 -4.98
C ASP A 93 1.49 -9.62 -5.05
N LEU A 94 2.33 -9.52 -6.10
CA LEU A 94 3.15 -8.33 -6.35
C LEU A 94 2.28 -7.10 -6.62
N LEU A 95 1.25 -7.23 -7.48
CA LEU A 95 0.31 -6.16 -7.76
C LEU A 95 -0.43 -5.70 -6.49
N ALA A 96 -0.83 -6.62 -5.62
CA ALA A 96 -1.49 -6.30 -4.36
C ALA A 96 -0.57 -5.50 -3.41
N LEU A 97 0.72 -5.85 -3.34
CA LEU A 97 1.71 -5.10 -2.56
C LEU A 97 1.96 -3.70 -3.13
N LEU A 98 2.07 -3.57 -4.46
CA LEU A 98 2.23 -2.27 -5.12
C LEU A 98 1.04 -1.35 -4.85
N LYS A 99 -0.19 -1.86 -4.95
CA LYS A 99 -1.40 -1.10 -4.62
C LYS A 99 -1.41 -0.57 -3.19
N LYS A 100 -0.90 -1.34 -2.22
CA LYS A 100 -0.76 -0.91 -0.82
C LYS A 100 0.22 0.25 -0.66
N ILE A 101 1.37 0.20 -1.34
CA ILE A 101 2.33 1.32 -1.29
C ILE A 101 1.72 2.56 -1.92
N THR A 102 1.13 2.42 -3.11
CA THR A 102 0.48 3.53 -3.82
C THR A 102 -0.61 4.16 -2.97
N SER A 103 -1.47 3.38 -2.33
CA SER A 103 -2.55 3.92 -1.49
C SER A 103 -2.06 4.71 -0.27
N ILE A 104 -0.87 4.38 0.26
CA ILE A 104 -0.25 5.18 1.34
C ILE A 104 0.35 6.46 0.77
N MET A 105 1.11 6.37 -0.33
CA MET A 105 1.80 7.51 -0.94
C MET A 105 0.81 8.56 -1.48
N GLU A 106 -0.34 8.14 -2.00
CA GLU A 106 -1.42 9.03 -2.46
C GLU A 106 -2.01 9.89 -1.34
N LEU A 107 -1.82 9.53 -0.06
CA LEU A 107 -2.25 10.35 1.07
C LEU A 107 -1.38 11.61 1.23
N ASN A 108 -0.11 11.57 0.80
CA ASN A 108 0.84 12.69 0.83
C ASN A 108 1.72 12.70 -0.44
N PRO A 109 1.17 13.05 -1.61
CA PRO A 109 1.91 12.97 -2.88
C PRO A 109 3.15 13.88 -2.91
N GLU A 110 3.12 15.01 -2.20
CA GLU A 110 4.24 15.96 -2.13
C GLU A 110 5.46 15.40 -1.34
N ASP A 111 5.23 14.48 -0.41
CA ASP A 111 6.29 13.84 0.38
C ASP A 111 6.94 12.66 -0.35
N HIS A 112 6.34 12.23 -1.46
CA HIS A 112 6.66 11.01 -2.17
C HIS A 112 6.75 11.28 -3.68
N PRO A 113 7.88 11.87 -4.16
CA PRO A 113 8.16 11.81 -5.59
C PRO A 113 8.17 10.33 -6.02
N PRO A 114 7.71 10.01 -7.24
CA PRO A 114 7.34 8.66 -7.63
C PRO A 114 8.41 7.63 -7.26
N ILE A 115 8.11 6.86 -6.20
CA ILE A 115 8.70 5.58 -5.78
C ILE A 115 10.11 5.59 -5.16
N ASP A 116 10.89 6.68 -5.24
CA ASP A 116 12.24 6.72 -4.64
C ASP A 116 12.26 6.66 -3.08
N THR A 117 11.15 7.01 -2.40
CA THR A 117 11.11 7.15 -0.94
C THR A 117 11.31 5.87 -0.13
N CYS A 118 11.21 4.67 -0.72
CA CYS A 118 11.49 3.41 -0.01
C CYS A 118 12.61 2.55 -0.65
N GLY A 119 13.40 3.16 -1.54
CA GLY A 119 14.46 2.45 -2.27
C GLY A 119 13.93 1.29 -3.12
N LEU A 120 12.68 1.41 -3.56
CA LEU A 120 12.09 0.58 -4.60
C LEU A 120 12.29 1.36 -5.90
N ASP A 121 12.89 0.76 -6.91
CA ASP A 121 12.90 1.36 -8.24
C ASP A 121 11.83 0.64 -9.02
N ILE A 122 10.76 1.35 -9.40
CA ILE A 122 9.65 0.75 -10.15
C ILE A 122 10.12 0.18 -11.49
N ASN A 123 11.22 0.67 -12.05
CA ASN A 123 11.80 0.13 -13.29
C ASN A 123 12.58 -1.17 -13.06
N HIS A 124 12.85 -1.53 -11.80
CA HIS A 124 13.59 -2.71 -11.39
C HIS A 124 12.81 -3.52 -10.34
N LEU A 125 11.53 -3.77 -10.62
CA LEU A 125 10.77 -4.72 -9.81
C LEU A 125 11.36 -6.13 -9.89
N PRO A 126 11.24 -6.93 -8.83
CA PRO A 126 11.60 -8.35 -8.88
C PRO A 126 10.76 -9.04 -9.96
N SER A 127 11.41 -9.86 -10.77
CA SER A 127 10.83 -10.48 -11.96
C SER A 127 11.59 -11.75 -12.33
N GLU A 128 10.89 -12.69 -12.95
CA GLU A 128 11.50 -13.73 -13.77
C GLU A 128 12.07 -13.14 -15.07
N ASP A 129 12.94 -13.92 -15.74
CA ASP A 129 13.56 -13.54 -17.01
C ASP A 129 12.52 -13.34 -18.11
N ILE A 130 12.38 -12.10 -18.59
CA ILE A 130 11.47 -11.77 -19.68
C ILE A 130 12.13 -12.11 -21.02
N PRO A 131 11.52 -12.97 -21.86
CA PRO A 131 12.06 -13.34 -23.15
C PRO A 131 12.27 -12.13 -24.08
N LYS A 132 13.48 -11.98 -24.60
CA LYS A 132 13.91 -10.85 -25.46
C LYS A 132 13.12 -10.68 -26.77
N HIS A 133 12.37 -11.69 -27.19
CA HIS A 133 11.61 -11.68 -28.44
C HIS A 133 10.22 -11.04 -28.30
N ILE A 134 9.77 -10.75 -27.07
CA ILE A 134 8.51 -10.09 -26.81
C ILE A 134 8.64 -8.62 -27.22
N ARG A 135 7.81 -8.19 -28.16
CA ARG A 135 7.96 -6.93 -28.86
C ARG A 135 7.76 -5.72 -27.94
N HIS A 136 8.50 -4.66 -28.27
CA HIS A 136 8.56 -3.31 -27.69
C HIS A 136 7.24 -2.50 -27.59
N GLY A 137 6.06 -3.14 -27.72
CA GLY A 137 4.77 -2.45 -27.74
C GLY A 137 4.20 -2.13 -26.35
N CYS A 138 4.55 -2.92 -25.33
CA CYS A 138 4.16 -2.66 -23.94
C CYS A 138 5.36 -2.77 -23.00
N LYS A 139 5.45 -1.85 -22.04
CA LYS A 139 6.42 -1.95 -20.95
C LYS A 139 5.97 -3.09 -20.03
N ILE A 140 6.82 -4.11 -19.90
CA ILE A 140 6.65 -5.17 -18.90
C ILE A 140 7.50 -4.78 -17.71
N TRP A 141 6.85 -4.68 -16.55
CA TRP A 141 7.48 -4.28 -15.30
C TRP A 141 8.05 -5.47 -14.53
N ALA A 142 7.30 -6.58 -14.53
CA ALA A 142 7.68 -7.83 -13.89
C ALA A 142 6.92 -9.00 -14.52
N MET A 143 7.42 -10.21 -14.33
CA MET A 143 6.79 -11.45 -14.76
C MET A 143 6.93 -12.51 -13.67
N ASP A 144 5.89 -13.32 -13.48
CA ASP A 144 5.93 -14.48 -12.59
C ASP A 144 6.39 -15.76 -13.32
N LYS A 145 6.62 -16.83 -12.55
CA LYS A 145 7.06 -18.15 -13.06
C LYS A 145 6.07 -18.81 -14.02
N LYS A 146 4.82 -18.37 -14.03
CA LYS A 146 3.75 -18.89 -14.90
C LYS A 146 3.62 -18.09 -16.19
N GLY A 147 4.43 -17.04 -16.36
CA GLY A 147 4.38 -16.18 -17.53
C GLY A 147 3.25 -15.15 -17.47
N MET A 148 2.73 -14.83 -16.29
CA MET A 148 1.86 -13.66 -16.12
C MET A 148 2.71 -12.41 -15.90
N CYS A 149 2.46 -11.41 -16.73
CA CYS A 149 3.22 -10.16 -16.77
C CYS A 149 2.43 -9.02 -16.13
N LEU A 150 3.14 -8.19 -15.37
CA LEU A 150 2.68 -6.89 -14.91
C LEU A 150 3.02 -5.83 -15.96
N VAL A 151 2.00 -5.13 -16.45
CA VAL A 151 2.06 -4.15 -17.55
C VAL A 151 1.26 -2.89 -17.18
N GLY A 152 1.08 -1.97 -18.15
CA GLY A 152 0.40 -0.69 -17.97
C GLY A 152 1.38 0.47 -17.76
N SER A 153 0.91 1.72 -17.77
CA SER A 153 1.77 2.89 -17.49
C SER A 153 2.27 2.93 -16.04
N ASP A 154 1.52 2.29 -15.14
CA ASP A 154 1.70 2.40 -13.69
C ASP A 154 1.77 1.01 -13.03
N ALA A 155 2.19 -0.01 -13.79
CA ALA A 155 2.33 -1.39 -13.31
C ALA A 155 1.05 -1.93 -12.62
N ASN A 156 -0.10 -1.74 -13.27
CA ASN A 156 -1.44 -1.98 -12.69
C ASN A 156 -2.30 -2.99 -13.48
N GLU A 157 -1.82 -3.45 -14.63
CA GLU A 157 -2.53 -4.37 -15.51
C GLU A 157 -1.81 -5.72 -15.60
N LEU A 158 -2.57 -6.80 -15.81
CA LEU A 158 -2.04 -8.15 -15.93
C LEU A 158 -2.33 -8.75 -17.29
N ILE A 159 -1.31 -9.33 -17.91
CA ILE A 159 -1.44 -10.00 -19.20
C ILE A 159 -0.53 -11.22 -19.25
N HIS A 160 -1.04 -12.33 -19.78
CA HIS A 160 -0.21 -13.50 -19.99
C HIS A 160 0.77 -13.27 -21.15
N ILE A 161 2.00 -13.73 -21.00
CA ILE A 161 3.11 -13.55 -21.95
C ILE A 161 2.77 -13.94 -23.40
N ASN A 162 2.04 -15.04 -23.57
CA ASN A 162 1.56 -15.51 -24.89
C ASN A 162 0.66 -14.52 -25.64
N LYS A 163 0.07 -13.54 -24.96
CA LYS A 163 -0.72 -12.48 -25.59
C LYS A 163 0.12 -11.27 -26.02
N LEU A 164 1.42 -11.26 -25.69
CA LEU A 164 2.38 -10.20 -26.00
C LEU A 164 3.30 -10.53 -27.18
N VAL A 165 3.16 -11.73 -27.77
CA VAL A 165 3.95 -12.23 -28.89
C VAL A 165 3.24 -11.96 -30.22
#